data_AF-A0A8J6MBT8-F1
#
_entry.id   AF-A0A8J6MBT8-F1
#
_cell.length_a   1.000
_cell.length_b   1.000
_cell.length_c   1.000
_cell.angle_alpha   90.00
_cell.angle_beta   90.00
_cell.angle_gamma   90.00
#
_symmetry.space_group_name_H-M   'P 1'
#
loop_
_entity.id
_entity.type
_entity.pdbx_description
1 polymer ?
#
loop_
_entity_poly.entity_id
_entity_poly.type
_entity_poly.pdbx_seq_one_letter_code
_entity_poly.pdbx_strand_id
1 'polypeptide(L)'
;MSELKPRITENRIDYILVGDYYIPDLKLPEEHRPIGKYGRMHREYLREVHPSRLNTLILTGELWTYLVDMNEQAQERSDTIMEQLKAAEGVTEELKRTCQMEWVQRCNNIHNRAEEIVLHEMIYS
;
A
#
# COMPACT_ATOMS: atom_id res chain seq x y z
N MET A 1 -45.10 24.12 14.04
CA MET A 1 -44.27 23.30 13.13
C MET A 1 -43.17 22.69 13.98
N SER A 2 -43.04 21.38 14.01
CA SER A 2 -41.95 20.70 14.72
C SER A 2 -40.62 21.08 14.06
N GLU A 3 -39.70 21.65 14.82
CA GLU A 3 -38.35 21.96 14.32
C GLU A 3 -37.65 20.66 13.90
N LEU A 4 -37.20 20.61 12.64
CA LEU A 4 -36.44 19.48 12.12
C LEU A 4 -35.09 19.40 12.84
N LYS A 5 -34.72 18.22 13.31
CA LYS A 5 -33.43 18.01 13.96
C LYS A 5 -32.30 18.16 12.94
N PRO A 6 -31.17 18.78 13.29
CA PRO A 6 -30.04 18.93 12.36
C PRO A 6 -29.39 17.59 11.97
N ARG A 7 -29.52 16.55 12.82
CA ARG A 7 -29.03 15.19 12.57
C ARG A 7 -30.03 14.14 13.02
N ILE A 8 -30.17 13.08 12.24
CA ILE A 8 -30.95 11.89 12.56
C ILE A 8 -30.18 10.64 12.15
N THR A 9 -30.48 9.51 12.78
CA THR A 9 -29.95 8.20 12.40
C THR A 9 -31.12 7.28 12.10
N GLU A 10 -31.15 6.70 10.90
CA GLU A 10 -32.20 5.78 10.45
C GLU A 10 -31.55 4.67 9.62
N ASN A 11 -32.00 3.41 9.78
CA ASN A 11 -31.43 2.26 9.08
C ASN A 11 -29.90 2.11 9.21
N ARG A 12 -29.33 2.53 10.36
CA ARG A 12 -27.87 2.57 10.63
C ARG A 12 -27.08 3.55 9.75
N ILE A 13 -27.76 4.51 9.13
CA ILE A 13 -27.15 5.59 8.36
C ILE A 13 -27.41 6.89 9.11
N ASP A 14 -26.37 7.71 9.27
CA ASP A 14 -26.50 9.07 9.79
C ASP A 14 -26.91 10.00 8.65
N TYR A 15 -27.81 10.93 8.93
CA TYR A 15 -28.27 11.93 8.00
C TYR A 15 -28.10 13.33 8.58
N ILE A 16 -27.78 14.28 7.71
CA ILE A 16 -27.69 15.71 8.01
C ILE A 16 -28.83 16.47 7.34
N LEU A 17 -29.42 17.43 8.04
CA LEU A 17 -30.42 18.32 7.47
C LEU A 17 -29.74 19.37 6.57
N VAL A 18 -30.09 19.38 5.29
CA VAL A 18 -29.62 20.36 4.30
C VAL A 18 -30.85 20.99 3.64
N GLY A 19 -31.15 22.23 4.02
CA GLY A 19 -32.41 22.89 3.65
C GLY A 19 -33.59 22.23 4.36
N ASP A 20 -34.52 21.70 3.58
CA ASP A 20 -35.74 20.98 3.99
C ASP A 20 -35.62 19.45 3.84
N TYR A 21 -34.44 18.92 3.49
CA TYR A 21 -34.22 17.49 3.25
C TYR A 21 -33.09 16.91 4.12
N TYR A 22 -33.22 15.61 4.43
CA TYR A 22 -32.16 14.83 5.07
C TYR A 22 -31.28 14.14 4.02
N ILE A 23 -29.97 14.38 4.09
CA ILE A 23 -28.97 13.77 3.20
C ILE A 23 -28.12 12.78 4.00
N PRO A 24 -27.90 11.54 3.53
CA PRO A 24 -26.97 10.60 4.15
C PRO A 24 -25.55 11.18 4.32
N ASP A 25 -25.02 11.18 5.54
CA ASP A 25 -23.64 11.54 5.90
C ASP A 25 -22.75 10.29 5.74
N LEU A 26 -22.68 9.77 4.51
CA LEU A 26 -21.87 8.59 4.18
C LEU A 26 -20.39 8.98 4.11
N LYS A 27 -19.56 8.30 4.91
CA LYS A 27 -18.11 8.48 4.92
C LYS A 27 -17.42 7.16 4.63
N LEU A 28 -16.43 7.21 3.74
CA LEU A 28 -15.51 6.09 3.56
C LEU A 28 -14.56 6.03 4.76
N PRO A 29 -14.04 4.85 5.11
CA PRO A 29 -12.91 4.73 6.02
C PRO A 29 -11.78 5.63 5.50
N GLU A 30 -11.28 6.52 6.36
CA GLU A 30 -10.14 7.36 6.01
C GLU A 30 -8.85 6.55 6.17
N GLU A 31 -8.09 6.42 5.09
CA GLU A 31 -6.72 5.90 5.12
C GLU A 31 -5.79 6.99 4.59
N HIS A 32 -4.95 7.49 5.47
CA HIS A 32 -4.08 8.64 5.20
C HIS A 32 -2.69 8.20 4.73
N ARG A 33 -2.35 6.92 4.91
CA ARG A 33 -1.05 6.38 4.48
C ARG A 33 -0.93 6.40 2.95
N PRO A 34 0.25 6.73 2.41
CA PRO A 34 0.48 6.66 0.98
C PRO A 34 0.57 5.20 0.51
N ILE A 35 -0.03 4.88 -0.63
CA ILE A 35 0.02 3.53 -1.24
C ILE A 35 1.45 3.06 -1.55
N GLY A 36 2.40 3.97 -1.79
CA GLY A 36 3.79 3.61 -2.11
C GLY A 36 3.98 2.99 -3.50
N LYS A 37 5.21 2.54 -3.78
CA LYS A 37 5.63 2.02 -5.10
C LYS A 37 4.96 0.69 -5.40
N TYR A 38 5.13 -0.27 -4.51
CA TYR A 38 4.67 -1.65 -4.66
C TYR A 38 3.14 -1.71 -4.71
N GLY A 39 2.46 -0.94 -3.86
CA GLY A 39 1.00 -0.80 -3.88
C GLY A 39 0.46 -0.34 -5.22
N ARG A 40 1.10 0.66 -5.85
CA ARG A 40 0.68 1.12 -7.18
C ARG A 40 0.91 0.06 -8.25
N MET A 41 2.04 -0.65 -8.21
CA MET A 41 2.33 -1.72 -9.16
C MET A 41 1.31 -2.86 -9.06
N HIS A 42 0.99 -3.29 -7.84
CA HIS A 42 0.00 -4.35 -7.64
C HIS A 42 -1.41 -3.92 -8.04
N ARG A 43 -1.77 -2.65 -7.83
CA ARG A 43 -3.05 -2.12 -8.31
C ARG A 43 -3.18 -2.22 -9.84
N GLU A 44 -2.13 -1.87 -10.58
CA GLU A 44 -2.15 -2.01 -12.04
C GLU A 44 -2.18 -3.48 -12.46
N TYR A 45 -1.46 -4.36 -11.77
CA TYR A 45 -1.55 -5.80 -11.97
C TYR A 45 -2.97 -6.34 -11.73
N LEU A 46 -3.63 -5.97 -10.63
CA LEU A 46 -5.02 -6.35 -10.37
C LEU A 46 -5.96 -5.84 -11.46
N ARG A 47 -5.72 -4.62 -11.98
CA ARG A 47 -6.53 -4.06 -13.06
C ARG A 47 -6.41 -4.86 -14.36
N GLU A 48 -5.19 -5.29 -14.70
CA GLU A 48 -4.90 -5.96 -15.97
C GLU A 48 -5.16 -7.46 -15.93
N VAL A 49 -4.90 -8.10 -14.79
CA VAL A 49 -4.92 -9.57 -14.65
C VAL A 49 -6.09 -10.07 -13.81
N HIS A 50 -6.50 -9.33 -12.76
CA HIS A 50 -7.53 -9.77 -11.80
C HIS A 50 -8.64 -8.72 -11.56
N PRO A 51 -9.34 -8.24 -12.61
CA PRO A 51 -10.28 -7.12 -12.50
C PRO A 51 -11.44 -7.40 -11.54
N SER A 52 -11.86 -8.66 -11.41
CA SER A 52 -12.90 -9.07 -10.45
C SER A 52 -12.47 -8.80 -9.00
N ARG A 53 -11.22 -9.11 -8.64
CA ARG A 53 -10.69 -8.87 -7.30
C ARG A 53 -10.56 -7.37 -7.01
N LEU A 54 -10.09 -6.60 -7.98
CA LEU A 54 -10.04 -5.14 -7.88
C LEU A 54 -11.43 -4.57 -7.59
N ASN A 55 -12.45 -5.00 -8.36
CA ASN A 55 -13.82 -4.54 -8.17
C ASN A 55 -14.38 -4.90 -6.80
N THR A 56 -14.11 -6.11 -6.31
CA THR A 56 -14.52 -6.50 -4.94
C THR A 56 -13.94 -5.53 -3.91
N LEU A 57 -12.64 -5.25 -3.95
CA LEU A 57 -11.98 -4.33 -3.01
C LEU A 57 -12.52 -2.89 -3.11
N ILE A 58 -12.91 -2.44 -4.31
CA ILE A 58 -13.54 -1.13 -4.50
C ILE A 58 -14.93 -1.10 -3.85
N LEU A 59 -15.73 -2.13 -4.10
CA LEU A 59 -17.11 -2.21 -3.62
C LEU A 59 -17.19 -2.39 -2.09
N THR A 60 -16.20 -3.05 -1.49
CA THR A 60 -16.09 -3.16 -0.02
C THR A 60 -15.48 -1.92 0.62
N GLY A 61 -14.89 -1.01 -0.17
CA GLY A 61 -14.18 0.18 0.34
C GLY A 61 -12.82 -0.14 0.95
N GLU A 62 -12.27 -1.33 0.73
CA GLU A 62 -11.04 -1.83 1.35
C GLU A 62 -9.80 -1.65 0.47
N LEU A 63 -9.97 -1.24 -0.80
CA LEU A 63 -8.87 -1.16 -1.77
C LEU A 63 -7.67 -0.37 -1.25
N TRP A 64 -7.90 0.79 -0.63
CA TRP A 64 -6.80 1.65 -0.23
C TRP A 64 -5.98 1.01 0.89
N THR A 65 -6.63 0.58 1.98
CA THR A 65 -5.99 -0.11 3.11
C THR A 65 -5.23 -1.35 2.63
N TYR A 66 -5.85 -2.16 1.78
CA TYR A 66 -5.21 -3.35 1.20
C TYR A 66 -3.90 -3.03 0.46
N LEU A 67 -3.91 -2.01 -0.40
CA LEU A 67 -2.71 -1.65 -1.17
C LEU A 67 -1.61 -1.05 -0.31
N VAL A 68 -1.97 -0.28 0.73
CA VAL A 68 -1.00 0.26 1.70
C VAL A 68 -0.37 -0.87 2.50
N ASP A 69 -1.17 -1.77 3.07
CA ASP A 69 -0.67 -2.87 3.89
C ASP A 69 0.24 -3.80 3.08
N MET A 70 -0.13 -4.09 1.83
CA MET A 70 0.72 -4.87 0.93
C MET A 70 2.02 -4.13 0.60
N ASN A 71 1.98 -2.81 0.38
CA ASN A 71 3.18 -2.02 0.14
C ASN A 71 4.14 -2.03 1.33
N GLU A 72 3.63 -1.90 2.56
CA GLU A 72 4.44 -1.99 3.78
C GLU A 72 5.10 -3.36 3.91
N GLN A 73 4.33 -4.44 3.70
CA GLN A 73 4.86 -5.80 3.72
C GLN A 73 5.93 -6.02 2.65
N ALA A 74 5.72 -5.51 1.43
CA ALA A 74 6.67 -5.62 0.33
C ALA A 74 7.97 -4.85 0.62
N GLN A 75 7.87 -3.67 1.26
CA GLN A 75 9.03 -2.90 1.66
C GLN A 75 9.83 -3.61 2.77
N GLU A 76 9.16 -4.10 3.82
CA GLU A 76 9.80 -4.85 4.89
C GLU A 76 10.48 -6.12 4.38
N ARG A 77 9.83 -6.82 3.44
CA ARG A 77 10.39 -8.00 2.77
C ARG A 77 11.64 -7.65 1.97
N SER A 78 11.59 -6.57 1.19
CA SER A 78 12.74 -6.06 0.44
C SER A 78 13.91 -5.76 1.36
N ASP A 79 13.67 -5.01 2.44
CA ASP A 79 14.72 -4.60 3.38
C ASP A 79 15.34 -5.82 4.07
N THR A 80 14.52 -6.80 4.46
CA THR A 80 14.98 -8.07 5.04
C THR A 80 15.90 -8.84 4.08
N ILE A 81 15.51 -8.97 2.81
CA ILE A 81 16.33 -9.66 1.80
C ILE A 81 17.63 -8.90 1.57
N MET A 82 17.59 -7.57 1.49
CA MET A 82 18.78 -6.75 1.32
C MET A 82 19.78 -6.95 2.47
N GLU A 83 19.32 -6.95 3.72
CA GLU A 83 20.21 -7.19 4.88
C GLU A 83 20.81 -8.61 4.88
N GLN A 84 20.00 -9.62 4.53
CA GLN A 84 20.48 -11.00 4.40
C GLN A 84 21.55 -11.13 3.31
N LEU A 85 21.34 -10.52 2.14
CA LEU A 85 22.29 -10.56 1.03
C LEU A 85 23.56 -9.76 1.32
N LYS A 86 23.46 -8.59 1.97
CA LYS A 86 24.64 -7.82 2.40
C LYS A 86 25.51 -8.64 3.35
N ALA A 87 24.90 -9.32 4.32
CA ALA A 87 25.61 -10.18 5.25
C ALA A 87 26.27 -11.38 4.54
N ALA A 88 25.56 -12.01 3.60
CA ALA A 88 26.08 -13.15 2.84
C ALA A 88 27.23 -12.78 1.90
N GLU A 89 27.20 -11.59 1.30
CA GLU A 89 28.19 -11.11 0.31
C GLU A 89 29.31 -10.27 0.93
N GLY A 90 29.31 -10.09 2.25
CA GLY A 90 30.33 -9.33 2.97
C GLY A 90 30.36 -7.84 2.59
N VAL A 91 29.19 -7.25 2.30
CA VAL A 91 29.08 -5.82 1.99
C VAL A 91 29.12 -5.02 3.28
N THR A 92 30.32 -4.60 3.69
CA THR A 92 30.55 -3.91 4.97
C THR A 92 30.93 -2.43 4.80
N GLU A 93 30.94 -1.69 5.90
CA GLU A 93 31.42 -0.30 5.91
C GLU A 93 32.94 -0.20 5.70
N GLU A 94 33.72 -1.25 5.99
CA GLU A 94 35.14 -1.32 5.62
C GLU A 94 35.29 -1.34 4.10
N LEU A 95 34.52 -2.18 3.40
CA LEU A 95 34.51 -2.24 1.92
C LEU A 95 34.16 -0.88 1.32
N LYS A 96 33.21 -0.16 1.93
CA LYS A 96 32.83 1.18 1.51
C LYS A 96 33.97 2.20 1.65
N ARG A 97 34.80 2.07 2.69
CA ARG A 97 35.95 2.96 2.92
C ARG A 97 37.12 2.66 1.99
N THR A 98 37.38 1.38 1.70
CA THR A 98 38.53 0.96 0.88
C THR A 98 38.21 1.00 -0.61
N CYS A 99 37.00 0.60 -1.01
CA CYS A 99 36.58 0.41 -2.39
C CYS A 99 35.12 0.86 -2.60
N GLN A 100 34.86 2.17 -2.47
CA GLN A 100 33.51 2.73 -2.53
C GLN A 100 32.72 2.35 -3.80
N MET A 101 33.36 2.35 -4.98
CA MET A 101 32.69 2.01 -6.24
C MET A 101 32.22 0.56 -6.28
N GLU A 102 33.04 -0.36 -5.75
CA GLU A 102 32.67 -1.77 -5.64
C GLU A 102 31.52 -1.94 -4.64
N TRP A 103 31.57 -1.24 -3.51
CA TRP A 103 30.48 -1.25 -2.53
C TRP A 103 29.15 -0.81 -3.15
N VAL A 104 29.14 0.29 -3.92
CA VAL A 104 27.92 0.75 -4.61
C VAL A 104 27.45 -0.29 -5.63
N GLN A 105 28.36 -0.88 -6.41
CA GLN A 105 28.03 -1.91 -7.39
C GLN A 105 27.36 -3.12 -6.73
N ARG A 106 27.90 -3.61 -5.61
CA ARG A 106 27.33 -4.74 -4.85
C ARG A 106 25.97 -4.37 -4.25
N CYS A 107 25.85 -3.20 -3.62
CA CYS A 107 24.57 -2.71 -3.08
C CYS A 107 23.49 -2.63 -4.15
N ASN A 108 23.82 -2.14 -5.35
CA ASN A 108 22.86 -2.06 -6.46
C ASN A 108 22.46 -3.45 -6.97
N ASN A 109 23.40 -4.39 -7.07
CA ASN A 109 23.08 -5.77 -7.46
C ASN A 109 22.15 -6.44 -6.44
N ILE A 110 22.44 -6.29 -5.15
CA ILE A 110 21.61 -6.78 -4.05
C ILE A 110 20.22 -6.17 -4.10
N HIS A 111 20.11 -4.85 -4.29
CA HIS A 111 18.84 -4.17 -4.39
C HIS A 111 17.98 -4.71 -5.55
N ASN A 112 18.56 -4.85 -6.74
CA ASN A 112 17.85 -5.40 -7.90
C ASN A 112 17.35 -6.82 -7.65
N ARG A 113 18.17 -7.68 -7.04
CA ARG A 113 17.77 -9.05 -6.70
C ARG A 113 16.67 -9.10 -5.64
N ALA A 114 16.76 -8.25 -4.61
CA ALA A 114 15.71 -8.13 -3.60
C ALA A 114 14.39 -7.66 -4.22
N GLU A 115 14.46 -6.68 -5.12
CA GLU A 115 13.31 -6.17 -5.85
C GLU A 115 12.67 -7.27 -6.72
N GLU A 116 13.45 -7.98 -7.52
CA GLU A 116 12.95 -9.09 -8.36
C GLU A 116 12.19 -10.15 -7.55
N ILE A 117 12.74 -10.52 -6.38
CA ILE A 117 12.09 -11.48 -5.48
C ILE A 117 10.75 -10.94 -4.98
N VAL A 118 10.71 -9.70 -4.49
CA VAL A 118 9.47 -9.09 -3.97
C VAL A 118 8.41 -8.94 -5.06
N LEU A 119 8.81 -8.53 -6.27
CA LEU A 119 7.90 -8.41 -7.40
C LEU A 119 7.21 -9.74 -7.72
N HIS A 120 7.98 -10.82 -7.74
CA HIS A 120 7.45 -12.15 -8.03
C HIS A 120 6.64 -12.75 -6.86
N GLU A 121 7.11 -12.60 -5.61
CA GLU A 121 6.46 -13.18 -4.44
C GLU A 121 5.14 -12.47 -4.10
N MET A 122 5.07 -11.14 -4.27
CA MET A 122 4.01 -10.33 -3.67
C MET A 122 3.22 -9.47 -4.68
N ILE A 123 3.87 -8.95 -5.73
CA ILE A 123 3.24 -7.94 -6.60
C ILE A 123 2.51 -8.59 -7.78
N TYR A 124 3.06 -9.65 -8.34
CA TYR A 124 2.55 -10.32 -9.54
C TYR A 124 2.06 -11.75 -9.28
N SER A 125 1.71 -12.06 -8.03
CA SER A 125 1.16 -13.35 -7.62
C SER A 125 -0.35 -13.49 -7.78
#